data_AF-A0A2D5PM77-F1
#
_entry.id   AF-A0A2D5PM77-F1
#
_cell.length_a   1.000
_cell.length_b   1.000
_cell.length_c   1.000
_cell.angle_alpha   90.00
_cell.angle_beta   90.00
_cell.angle_gamma   90.00
#
_symmetry.space_group_name_H-M   'P 1'
#
loop_
_entity.id
_entity.type
_entity.pdbx_description
1 polymer ?
#
loop_
_entity_poly.entity_id
_entity_poly.type
_entity_poly.pdbx_seq_one_letter_code
_entity_poly.pdbx_strand_id
1 'polypeptide(L)' 'MTFEKGMAKLKDLVSSLEKENISLEESIQSFEEGTKVVKYCERKLKDAEDRVKAILDQSDLQ' A
#
# COMPACT_ATOMS: atom_id res chain seq x y z
N MET A 1 10.24 3.40 -2.84
CA MET A 1 9.35 3.49 -1.66
C MET A 1 9.52 2.20 -0.85
N THR A 2 9.21 2.19 0.45
CA THR A 2 9.10 0.95 1.26
C THR A 2 7.62 0.69 1.57
N PHE A 3 7.27 -0.47 2.12
CA PHE A 3 5.89 -0.74 2.52
C PHE A 3 5.40 0.26 3.59
N GLU A 4 6.22 0.55 4.59
CA GLU A 4 5.94 1.47 5.69
C GLU A 4 5.72 2.89 5.18
N LYS A 5 6.55 3.32 4.21
CA LYS A 5 6.35 4.62 3.54
C LYS A 5 5.05 4.66 2.74
N GLY A 6 4.66 3.54 2.11
CA GLY A 6 3.36 3.43 1.46
C GLY A 6 2.20 3.53 2.45
N MET A 7 2.31 2.89 3.62
CA MET A 7 1.29 3.01 4.68
C MET A 7 1.20 4.39 5.29
N ALA A 8 2.33 5.05 5.55
CA ALA A 8 2.31 6.45 5.99
C ALA A 8 1.58 7.33 4.97
N LYS A 9 1.91 7.17 3.68
CA LYS A 9 1.27 7.92 2.61
C LYS A 9 -0.23 7.67 2.47
N LEU A 10 -0.70 6.43 2.64
CA LEU A 10 -2.14 6.14 2.66
C LEU A 10 -2.85 6.83 3.82
N LYS A 11 -2.24 6.85 5.01
CA LYS A 11 -2.81 7.56 6.17
C LYS A 11 -2.92 9.06 5.90
N ASP A 12 -1.90 9.65 5.29
CA ASP A 12 -1.91 11.08 4.94
C ASP A 12 -2.99 11.41 3.89
N LEU A 13 -3.18 10.52 2.90
CA LEU A 13 -4.22 10.65 1.88
C LEU A 13 -5.63 10.53 2.49
N VAL A 14 -5.85 9.55 3.37
CA VAL A 14 -7.13 9.40 4.09
C VAL A 14 -7.41 10.62 4.96
N SER A 15 -6.43 11.08 5.74
CA SER A 15 -6.58 12.29 6.55
C SER A 15 -6.87 13.53 5.70
N SER A 16 -6.36 13.58 4.47
CA SER A 16 -6.69 14.66 3.54
C SER A 16 -8.12 14.57 3.02
N LEU A 17 -8.61 13.37 2.71
CA LEU A 17 -9.99 13.11 2.29
C LEU A 17 -11.02 13.41 3.41
N GLU A 18 -10.61 13.33 4.67
CA GLU A 18 -11.47 13.62 5.84
C GLU A 18 -11.59 15.12 6.15
N LYS A 19 -10.85 16.00 5.45
CA LYS A 19 -10.94 17.45 5.66
C LYS A 19 -12.28 17.98 5.17
N GLU A 20 -12.98 18.75 6.02
CA GLU A 20 -14.31 19.32 5.72
C GLU A 20 -14.35 20.22 4.47
N ASN A 21 -13.21 20.79 4.06
CA ASN A 21 -13.12 21.73 2.93
C ASN A 21 -12.31 21.18 1.75
N ILE A 22 -12.21 19.86 1.58
CA ILE A 22 -11.56 19.30 0.40
C ILE A 22 -12.41 19.57 -0.85
N SER A 23 -11.77 20.05 -1.92
CA SER A 23 -12.46 20.23 -3.20
C SER A 23 -12.70 18.89 -3.90
N LEU A 24 -13.63 18.88 -4.87
CA LEU A 24 -13.90 17.69 -5.68
C LEU A 24 -12.64 17.22 -6.44
N GLU A 25 -11.91 18.17 -7.03
CA GLU A 25 -10.69 17.89 -7.79
C GLU A 25 -9.61 17.25 -6.90
N GLU A 26 -9.39 17.80 -5.70
CA GLU A 26 -8.45 17.25 -4.72
C GLU A 26 -8.88 15.87 -4.21
N SER A 27 -10.19 15.65 -4.07
CA SER A 27 -10.75 14.35 -3.67
C SER A 27 -10.47 13.28 -4.73
N ILE A 28 -10.67 13.62 -6.01
CA ILE A 28 -10.38 12.72 -7.13
C ILE A 28 -8.87 12.43 -7.20
N GLN A 29 -8.03 13.47 -7.09
CA GLN A 29 -6.58 13.30 -7.12
C GLN A 29 -6.08 12.43 -5.95
N SER A 30 -6.59 12.66 -4.73
CA SER A 30 -6.23 11.88 -3.55
C SER A 30 -6.66 10.41 -3.70
N PHE A 31 -7.81 10.16 -4.31
CA PHE A 31 -8.28 8.81 -4.60
C PHE A 31 -7.42 8.09 -5.66
N GLU A 32 -7.10 8.76 -6.76
CA GLU A 32 -6.20 8.21 -7.78
C GLU A 32 -4.81 7.89 -7.23
N GLU A 33 -4.29 8.76 -6.36
CA GLU A 33 -3.01 8.51 -5.71
C GLU A 33 -3.10 7.36 -4.71
N GLY A 34 -4.16 7.33 -3.90
CA GLY A 34 -4.43 6.27 -2.93
C GLY A 34 -4.47 4.90 -3.60
N THR A 35 -5.21 4.76 -4.71
CA THR A 35 -5.29 3.49 -5.45
C THR A 35 -3.94 3.03 -6.00
N LYS A 36 -3.07 3.95 -6.44
CA LYS A 36 -1.70 3.63 -6.87
C LYS A 36 -0.84 3.12 -5.70
N VAL A 37 -0.96 3.75 -4.53
CA VAL A 37 -0.21 3.36 -3.33
C VAL A 37 -0.70 2.02 -2.77
N VAL A 38 -2.02 1.78 -2.74
CA VAL A 38 -2.60 0.48 -2.37
C VAL A 38 -2.03 -0.64 -3.23
N LYS A 39 -2.10 -0.51 -4.57
CA LYS A 39 -1.54 -1.50 -5.50
C LYS A 39 -0.04 -1.73 -5.32
N TYR A 40 0.70 -0.72 -4.88
CA TYR A 40 2.11 -0.88 -4.55
C TYR A 40 2.30 -1.73 -3.28
N CYS A 41 1.54 -1.43 -2.23
CA CYS A 41 1.61 -2.14 -0.96
C CYS A 41 1.17 -3.60 -1.07
N GLU A 42 0.10 -3.88 -1.81
CA GLU A 42 -0.36 -5.25 -2.10
C GLU A 42 0.73 -6.08 -2.79
N ARG A 43 1.41 -5.50 -3.79
CA ARG A 43 2.55 -6.16 -4.46
C ARG A 43 3.69 -6.44 -3.49
N LYS A 44 3.99 -5.51 -2.58
CA LYS A 44 5.05 -5.73 -1.58
C LYS A 44 4.71 -6.80 -0.56
N LEU A 45 3.45 -6.91 -0.16
CA LEU A 45 3.00 -8.00 0.69
C LEU A 45 3.11 -9.34 -0.04
N LYS A 46 2.64 -9.40 -1.29
CA LYS A 46 2.75 -10.60 -2.12
C LYS A 46 4.21 -11.05 -2.31
N ASP A 47 5.10 -10.13 -2.65
CA ASP A 47 6.54 -10.44 -2.80
C ASP A 47 7.12 -11.03 -1.50
N ALA A 48 6.67 -10.53 -0.33
CA ALA A 48 7.11 -11.00 0.97
C ALA A 48 6.53 -12.38 1.30
N GLU A 49 5.24 -12.61 1.03
CA GLU A 49 4.57 -13.90 1.18
C GLU A 49 5.22 -14.98 0.30
N ASP A 50 5.47 -14.68 -0.97
CA ASP A 50 6.12 -15.58 -1.92
C ASP A 50 7.53 -15.96 -1.44
N ARG A 51 8.28 -15.00 -0.88
CA ARG A 51 9.61 -15.24 -0.32
C ARG A 51 9.55 -16.13 0.92
N VAL A 52 8.61 -15.89 1.83
CA VAL A 52 8.41 -16.72 3.03
C VAL A 52 8.05 -18.14 2.62
N LYS A 53 7.12 -18.29 1.66
CA LYS A 53 6.72 -19.59 1.14
C LYS A 53 7.90 -20.34 0.53
N ALA A 54 8.72 -19.69 -0.29
CA ALA A 54 9.90 -20.32 -0.89
C ALA A 54 10.92 -20.82 0.16
N ILE A 55 11.07 -20.10 1.28
CA ILE A 55 11.94 -20.54 2.38
C ILE A 55 11.35 -21.78 3.07
N LEU A 56 10.03 -21.79 3.33
CA LEU A 56 9.34 -22.92 3.98
C LEU A 56 9.38 -24.18 3.10
N ASP A 57 9.08 -24.03 1.81
CA ASP A 57 9.13 -25.12 0.82
C ASP A 57 10.55 -25.72 0.72
N GLN A 58 11.60 -24.93 0.93
CA GLN A 58 12.99 -25.40 0.98
C GLN A 58 13.34 -26.09 2.30
N SER A 59 12.79 -25.64 3.43
CA SER A 59 13.03 -26.26 4.73
C SER A 59 12.32 -27.61 4.91
N ASP A 60 11.18 -27.81 4.23
CA ASP A 60 10.43 -29.07 4.26
C ASP A 60 11.03 -30.18 3.36
N LEU A 61 12.06 -29.85 2.57
CA LEU A 61 12.80 -30.79 1.70
C LEU A 61 14.06 -31.39 2.36
N GLN A 62 14.24 -31.23 3.68
CA GLN A 62 15.36 -31.81 4.44
C GLN A 62 14.94 -32.92 5.41
#